data_AF-A0A2N6G614-F1
#
_entry.id   AF-A0A2N6G614-F1
#
_cell.length_a   1.000
_cell.length_b   1.000
_cell.length_c   1.000
_cell.angle_alpha   90.00
_cell.angle_beta   90.00
_cell.angle_gamma   90.00
#
_symmetry.space_group_name_H-M   'P 1'
#
loop_
_entity.id
_entity.type
_entity.pdbx_description
1 polymer ?
#
loop_
_entity_poly.entity_id
_entity_poly.type
_entity_poly.pdbx_seq_one_letter_code
_entity_poly.pdbx_strand_id
1 'polypeptide(L)'
;MSSEMILASLSKVWHIIPIVIFIVLLKKFMNNKSKKHRININEEHEKKGQSLELRTVEKYEKLGFKVIYNQTKEPKEDSIDMICTKDEQTFLIKCNNNSKAKSIKAEDIRVFHKSAINYVKTNNLKEHDVKFRYIIHYEDALDKSSKIILKDDYYNCRYVII
;
A
#
# COMPACT_ATOMS: atom_id res chain seq x y z
N MET A 1 -5.70 32.05 46.13
CA MET A 1 -6.76 32.11 45.09
C MET A 1 -6.37 31.49 43.75
N SER A 2 -5.13 31.60 43.27
CA SER A 2 -4.75 31.07 41.95
C SER A 2 -4.74 29.52 41.85
N SER A 3 -4.19 28.81 42.85
CA SER A 3 -4.11 27.33 42.82
C SER A 3 -5.46 26.62 42.92
N GLU A 4 -6.42 27.15 43.69
CA GLU A 4 -7.76 26.59 43.80
C GLU A 4 -8.57 26.73 42.51
N MET A 5 -8.40 27.85 41.79
CA MET A 5 -9.01 28.04 40.46
C MET A 5 -8.43 27.09 39.40
N ILE A 6 -7.15 26.73 39.51
CA ILE A 6 -6.52 25.73 38.63
C ILE A 6 -7.02 24.31 38.97
N LEU A 7 -7.15 23.97 40.25
CA LEU A 7 -7.72 22.68 40.69
C LEU A 7 -9.19 22.52 40.30
N ALA A 8 -9.99 23.58 40.40
CA ALA A 8 -11.40 23.58 40.01
C ALA A 8 -11.62 23.51 38.49
N SER A 9 -10.66 23.98 37.69
CA SER A 9 -10.69 23.84 36.22
C SER A 9 -10.20 22.47 35.77
N LEU A 10 -9.20 21.88 36.44
CA LEU A 10 -8.75 20.50 36.23
C LEU A 10 -9.84 19.45 36.58
N SER A 11 -10.60 19.65 37.65
CA SER A 11 -11.68 18.72 38.03
C SER A 11 -12.80 18.63 36.99
N LYS A 12 -13.07 19.74 36.27
CA LYS A 12 -14.06 19.79 35.17
C LYS A 12 -13.61 19.04 33.91
N VAL A 13 -12.30 18.85 33.71
CA VAL A 13 -11.72 18.23 32.52
C VAL A 13 -11.30 16.77 32.77
N TRP A 14 -11.33 16.30 34.01
CA TRP A 14 -10.93 14.94 34.39
C TRP A 14 -11.66 13.83 33.61
N HIS A 15 -12.92 14.04 33.25
CA HIS A 15 -13.71 13.08 32.44
C HIS A 15 -13.28 13.01 30.97
N ILE A 16 -12.55 14.00 30.44
CA ILE A 16 -12.09 14.01 29.04
C ILE A 16 -10.96 13.00 28.82
N ILE A 17 -10.09 12.82 29.83
CA ILE A 17 -8.97 11.88 29.78
C ILE A 17 -9.43 10.43 29.49
N PRO A 18 -10.37 9.82 30.26
CA PRO A 18 -10.84 8.47 29.97
C PRO A 18 -11.59 8.37 28.64
N ILE A 19 -12.30 9.42 28.20
CA ILE A 19 -12.97 9.45 26.89
C ILE A 19 -11.94 9.39 25.75
N VAL A 20 -10.87 10.18 25.82
CA VAL A 20 -9.80 10.17 24.81
C VAL A 20 -9.11 8.80 24.77
N ILE A 21 -8.80 8.21 25.93
CA ILE A 21 -8.24 6.86 26.03
C ILE A 21 -9.18 5.83 25.38
N PHE A 22 -10.48 5.91 25.69
CA PHE A 22 -11.48 5.01 25.12
C PHE A 22 -11.57 5.13 23.59
N ILE A 23 -11.56 6.34 23.03
CA ILE A 23 -11.55 6.57 21.57
C ILE A 23 -10.29 5.96 20.93
N VAL A 24 -9.11 6.15 21.54
CA VAL A 24 -7.86 5.57 21.04
C VAL A 24 -7.90 4.03 21.07
N LEU A 25 -8.44 3.45 22.15
CA LEU A 25 -8.60 2.00 22.28
C LEU A 25 -9.61 1.44 21.26
N LEU A 26 -10.76 2.10 21.08
CA LEU A 26 -11.75 1.75 20.07
C LEU A 26 -11.14 1.78 18.66
N LYS A 27 -10.40 2.85 18.33
CA LYS A 27 -9.72 2.96 17.03
C LYS A 27 -8.73 1.82 16.83
N LYS A 28 -7.93 1.49 17.85
CA LYS A 28 -6.99 0.36 17.81
C LYS A 28 -7.70 -0.98 17.65
N PHE A 29 -8.81 -1.19 18.35
CA PHE A 29 -9.62 -2.40 18.26
C PHE A 29 -10.25 -2.57 16.88
N MET A 30 -10.89 -1.53 16.35
CA MET A 30 -11.45 -1.53 15.00
C MET A 30 -10.38 -1.83 13.94
N ASN A 31 -9.20 -1.23 14.07
CA ASN A 31 -8.09 -1.44 13.14
C ASN A 31 -7.54 -2.88 13.19
N ASN A 32 -7.48 -3.49 14.38
CA ASN A 32 -7.10 -4.90 14.51
C ASN A 32 -8.16 -5.83 13.91
N LYS A 33 -9.45 -5.54 14.13
CA LYS A 33 -10.56 -6.35 13.57
C LYS A 33 -10.57 -6.28 12.04
N SER A 34 -10.43 -5.08 11.46
CA SER A 34 -10.36 -4.91 10.01
C SER A 34 -9.13 -5.61 9.43
N LYS A 35 -7.96 -5.49 10.07
CA LYS A 35 -6.75 -6.20 9.66
C LYS A 35 -6.95 -7.72 9.66
N LYS A 36 -7.48 -8.29 10.75
CA LYS A 36 -7.73 -9.74 10.84
C LYS A 36 -8.69 -10.21 9.75
N HIS A 37 -9.74 -9.44 9.49
CA HIS A 37 -10.68 -9.74 8.41
C HIS A 37 -10.02 -9.78 7.03
N ARG A 38 -9.14 -8.80 6.73
CA ARG A 38 -8.39 -8.76 5.46
C ARG A 38 -7.43 -9.93 5.32
N ILE A 39 -6.78 -10.33 6.41
CA ILE A 39 -5.90 -11.50 6.42
C ILE A 39 -6.70 -12.76 6.06
N ASN A 40 -7.83 -12.98 6.73
CA ASN A 40 -8.68 -14.14 6.45
C ASN A 40 -9.16 -14.17 4.99
N ILE A 41 -9.59 -13.03 4.43
CA ILE A 41 -10.00 -12.94 3.03
C ILE A 41 -8.83 -13.32 2.10
N ASN A 42 -7.63 -12.80 2.36
CA ASN A 42 -6.46 -13.10 1.55
C ASN A 42 -6.07 -14.57 1.62
N GLU A 43 -6.10 -15.17 2.82
CA GLU A 43 -5.86 -16.59 3.03
C GLU A 43 -6.90 -17.44 2.28
N GLU A 44 -8.18 -17.02 2.25
CA GLU A 44 -9.21 -17.68 1.46
C GLU A 44 -8.95 -17.58 -0.06
N HIS A 45 -8.47 -16.43 -0.54
CA HIS A 45 -8.08 -16.26 -1.94
C HIS A 45 -6.87 -17.13 -2.31
N GLU A 46 -5.85 -17.18 -1.44
CA GLU A 46 -4.69 -18.06 -1.62
C GLU A 46 -5.11 -19.53 -1.67
N LYS A 47 -6.02 -19.96 -0.79
CA LYS A 47 -6.61 -21.32 -0.82
C LYS A 47 -7.38 -21.62 -2.10
N LYS A 48 -7.99 -20.59 -2.71
CA LYS A 48 -8.69 -20.68 -4.01
C LYS A 48 -7.76 -20.53 -5.21
N GLY A 49 -6.45 -20.40 -4.99
CA GLY A 49 -5.45 -20.23 -6.06
C GLY A 49 -5.47 -18.84 -6.73
N GLN A 50 -6.13 -17.86 -6.14
CA GLN A 50 -6.18 -16.49 -6.67
C GLN A 50 -4.97 -15.69 -6.18
N SER A 51 -3.96 -15.57 -7.04
CA SER A 51 -2.73 -14.83 -6.72
C SER A 51 -2.98 -13.32 -6.56
N LEU A 52 -2.04 -12.63 -5.91
CA LEU A 52 -2.09 -11.16 -5.76
C LEU A 52 -2.19 -10.48 -7.13
N GLU A 53 -1.46 -10.99 -8.10
CA GLU A 53 -1.46 -10.55 -9.49
C GLU A 53 -2.85 -10.69 -10.09
N LEU A 54 -3.48 -11.87 -10.07
CA LEU A 54 -4.80 -12.06 -10.67
C LEU A 54 -5.84 -11.10 -10.09
N ARG A 55 -5.85 -10.91 -8.76
CA ARG A 55 -6.76 -9.94 -8.12
C ARG A 55 -6.44 -8.50 -8.49
N THR A 56 -5.17 -8.21 -8.78
CA THR A 56 -4.74 -6.90 -9.28
C THR A 56 -5.28 -6.66 -10.68
N VAL A 57 -5.16 -7.65 -11.58
CA VAL A 57 -5.75 -7.59 -12.93
C VAL A 57 -7.24 -7.30 -12.84
N GLU A 58 -7.99 -8.14 -12.12
CA GLU A 58 -9.45 -7.98 -11.98
C GLU A 58 -9.84 -6.60 -11.43
N LYS A 59 -9.07 -6.07 -10.46
CA LYS A 59 -9.33 -4.75 -9.89
C LYS A 59 -9.15 -3.65 -10.93
N TYR A 60 -8.05 -3.66 -11.67
CA TYR A 60 -7.77 -2.60 -12.65
C TYR A 60 -8.67 -2.70 -13.88
N GLU A 61 -9.02 -3.91 -14.33
CA GLU A 61 -10.03 -4.13 -15.38
C GLU A 61 -11.39 -3.57 -14.97
N LYS A 62 -11.85 -3.84 -13.73
CA LYS A 62 -13.11 -3.26 -13.19
C LYS A 62 -13.08 -1.74 -13.10
N LEU A 63 -11.90 -1.13 -12.97
CA LEU A 63 -11.72 0.32 -13.01
C LEU A 63 -11.65 0.88 -14.44
N GLY A 64 -11.75 0.03 -15.45
CA GLY A 64 -11.74 0.40 -16.87
C GLY A 64 -10.33 0.54 -17.46
N PHE A 65 -9.31 -0.03 -16.83
CA PHE A 65 -7.97 -0.09 -17.42
C PHE A 65 -7.86 -1.30 -18.37
N LYS A 66 -7.15 -1.12 -19.47
CA LYS A 66 -6.58 -2.22 -20.24
C LYS A 66 -5.36 -2.73 -19.51
N VAL A 67 -5.35 -4.02 -19.15
CA VAL A 67 -4.25 -4.62 -18.37
C VAL A 67 -3.43 -5.55 -19.26
N ILE A 68 -2.13 -5.31 -19.34
CA ILE A 68 -1.14 -6.22 -19.93
C ILE A 68 -0.42 -6.90 -18.78
N TYR A 69 -0.69 -8.20 -18.61
CA TYR A 69 -0.08 -9.05 -17.58
C TYR A 69 0.83 -10.09 -18.24
N ASN A 70 2.14 -9.99 -18.02
CA ASN A 70 3.09 -10.97 -18.53
C ASN A 70 3.18 -12.16 -17.57
N GLN A 71 2.56 -13.28 -17.93
CA GLN A 71 2.57 -14.54 -17.18
C GLN A 71 3.90 -15.32 -17.26
N THR A 72 4.85 -14.89 -18.09
CA THR A 72 6.08 -15.64 -18.37
C THR A 72 6.97 -15.71 -17.12
N LYS A 73 7.17 -16.94 -16.61
CA LYS A 73 7.94 -17.33 -15.42
C LYS A 73 9.46 -17.38 -15.63
N GLU A 74 9.98 -16.71 -16.64
CA GLU A 74 11.44 -16.54 -16.73
C GLU A 74 11.86 -15.46 -15.73
N PRO A 75 13.09 -15.50 -15.19
CA PRO A 75 13.59 -14.45 -14.33
C PRO A 75 13.63 -13.16 -15.14
N LYS A 76 12.54 -12.39 -15.08
CA LYS A 76 12.49 -11.06 -15.67
C LYS A 76 13.53 -10.24 -14.91
N GLU A 77 14.57 -9.82 -15.61
CA GLU A 77 15.38 -8.67 -15.20
C GLU A 77 14.48 -7.43 -14.95
N ASP A 78 13.29 -7.43 -15.56
CA ASP A 78 12.26 -6.43 -15.38
C ASP A 78 11.36 -6.70 -14.17
N SER A 79 11.56 -5.91 -13.13
CA SER A 79 10.72 -5.89 -11.92
C SER A 79 9.30 -5.30 -12.13
N ILE A 80 8.77 -5.30 -13.35
CA ILE A 80 7.42 -4.84 -13.67
C ILE A 80 6.55 -6.06 -13.97
N ASP A 81 5.51 -6.26 -13.17
CA ASP A 81 4.60 -7.41 -13.34
C ASP A 81 3.47 -7.09 -14.32
N MET A 82 2.98 -5.84 -14.31
CA MET A 82 1.84 -5.41 -15.11
C MET A 82 1.98 -3.99 -15.62
N ILE A 83 1.36 -3.74 -16.78
CA ILE A 83 1.16 -2.43 -17.36
C ILE A 83 -0.34 -2.22 -17.52
N CYS A 84 -0.89 -1.20 -16.86
CA CYS A 84 -2.31 -0.86 -16.97
C CYS A 84 -2.46 0.49 -17.67
N THR A 85 -3.25 0.58 -18.73
CA THR A 85 -3.48 1.83 -19.45
C THR A 85 -4.95 2.22 -19.43
N LYS A 86 -5.22 3.51 -19.23
CA LYS A 86 -6.57 4.08 -19.34
C LYS A 86 -6.42 5.52 -19.81
N ASP A 87 -7.09 5.85 -20.92
CA ASP A 87 -6.95 7.13 -21.60
C ASP A 87 -5.46 7.40 -21.92
N GLU A 88 -4.93 8.56 -21.52
CA GLU A 88 -3.50 8.89 -21.66
C GLU A 88 -2.63 8.39 -20.50
N GLN A 89 -3.22 7.79 -19.47
CA GLN A 89 -2.51 7.41 -18.24
C GLN A 89 -2.03 5.96 -18.26
N THR A 90 -0.76 5.75 -17.91
CA THR A 90 -0.12 4.44 -17.82
C THR A 90 0.32 4.13 -16.40
N PHE A 91 -0.05 2.99 -15.85
CA PHE A 91 0.41 2.50 -14.56
C PHE A 91 1.37 1.33 -14.76
N LEU A 92 2.60 1.48 -14.24
CA LEU A 92 3.54 0.36 -14.12
C LEU A 92 3.41 -0.21 -12.71
N ILE A 93 3.19 -1.52 -12.63
CA ILE A 93 2.82 -2.19 -11.39
C ILE A 93 3.80 -3.32 -11.06
N LYS A 94 4.26 -3.36 -9.81
CA LYS A 94 4.88 -4.52 -9.17
C LYS A 94 3.94 -5.09 -8.11
N CYS A 95 3.76 -6.41 -8.09
CA CYS A 95 3.11 -7.15 -7.02
C CYS A 95 4.16 -7.80 -6.12
N ASN A 96 4.03 -7.62 -4.81
CA ASN A 96 4.84 -8.30 -3.82
C ASN A 96 3.93 -9.02 -2.83
N ASN A 97 3.92 -10.34 -2.91
CA ASN A 97 3.08 -11.21 -2.10
C ASN A 97 3.69 -11.53 -0.73
N ASN A 98 4.80 -10.90 -0.34
CA ASN A 98 5.41 -11.13 0.96
C ASN A 98 4.48 -10.62 2.07
N SER A 99 3.99 -11.56 2.88
CA SER A 99 3.08 -11.30 4.00
C SER A 99 3.80 -11.15 5.33
N LYS A 100 5.10 -11.46 5.40
CA LYS A 100 5.89 -11.35 6.63
C LYS A 100 6.06 -9.89 7.03
N ALA A 101 5.91 -9.60 8.31
CA ALA A 101 6.04 -8.24 8.81
C ALA A 101 7.44 -7.66 8.52
N LYS A 102 7.48 -6.40 8.05
CA LYS A 102 8.71 -5.64 7.74
C LYS A 102 9.67 -6.34 6.77
N SER A 103 9.14 -7.19 5.90
CA SER A 103 9.92 -7.97 4.95
C SER A 103 10.23 -7.22 3.65
N ILE A 104 9.38 -6.28 3.26
CA ILE A 104 9.53 -5.44 2.08
C ILE A 104 10.34 -4.20 2.47
N LYS A 105 11.55 -4.11 1.92
CA LYS A 105 12.56 -3.09 2.24
C LYS A 105 12.61 -1.98 1.19
N ALA A 106 13.23 -0.87 1.56
CA ALA A 106 13.47 0.26 0.65
C ALA A 106 14.19 -0.18 -0.65
N GLU A 107 15.08 -1.16 -0.54
CA GLU A 107 15.81 -1.70 -1.70
C GLU A 107 14.88 -2.35 -2.73
N ASP A 108 13.88 -3.11 -2.28
CA ASP A 108 12.91 -3.76 -3.18
C ASP A 108 12.14 -2.72 -4.01
N ILE A 109 11.83 -1.57 -3.40
CA ILE A 109 11.12 -0.45 -4.04
C ILE A 109 12.05 0.30 -5.01
N ARG A 110 13.33 0.46 -4.65
CA ARG A 110 14.33 1.11 -5.52
C ARG A 110 14.62 0.29 -6.76
N VAL A 111 14.72 -1.03 -6.62
CA VAL A 111 14.85 -1.96 -7.76
C VAL A 111 13.66 -1.81 -8.69
N PHE A 112 12.44 -1.82 -8.15
CA PHE A 112 11.23 -1.57 -8.93
C PHE A 112 11.27 -0.22 -9.66
N HIS A 113 11.54 0.84 -8.94
CA HIS A 113 11.58 2.19 -9.48
C HIS A 113 12.61 2.33 -10.61
N LYS A 114 13.79 1.72 -10.46
CA LYS A 114 14.84 1.74 -11.49
C LYS A 114 14.36 1.05 -12.78
N SER A 115 13.76 -0.13 -12.68
CA SER A 115 13.19 -0.81 -13.87
C SER A 115 12.03 -0.01 -14.47
N ALA A 116 11.18 0.58 -13.65
CA ALA A 116 10.05 1.41 -14.11
C ALA A 116 10.54 2.63 -14.89
N ILE A 117 11.53 3.38 -14.39
CA ILE A 117 12.15 4.48 -15.13
C ILE A 117 12.78 4.00 -16.43
N ASN A 118 13.50 2.87 -16.40
CA ASN A 118 14.13 2.32 -17.61
C ASN A 118 13.07 1.99 -18.67
N TYR A 119 11.97 1.37 -18.26
CA TYR A 119 10.84 1.08 -19.14
C TYR A 119 10.25 2.36 -19.76
N VAL A 120 10.02 3.40 -18.96
CA VAL A 120 9.52 4.71 -19.45
C VAL A 120 10.43 5.28 -20.53
N LYS A 121 11.75 5.27 -20.29
CA LYS A 121 12.75 5.79 -21.23
C LYS A 121 12.81 4.99 -22.52
N THR A 122 12.91 3.67 -22.42
CA THR A 122 13.05 2.77 -23.59
C THR A 122 11.81 2.78 -24.47
N ASN A 123 10.63 3.06 -23.90
CA ASN A 123 9.36 3.12 -24.64
C ASN A 123 8.91 4.56 -24.98
N ASN A 124 9.78 5.57 -24.77
CA ASN A 124 9.47 6.98 -25.04
C ASN A 124 8.15 7.48 -24.43
N LEU A 125 7.82 7.00 -23.22
CA LEU A 125 6.60 7.41 -22.52
C LEU A 125 6.84 8.78 -21.85
N LYS A 126 5.81 9.63 -21.85
CA LYS A 126 5.84 10.90 -21.13
C LYS A 126 5.82 10.64 -19.62
N GLU A 127 6.85 11.10 -18.91
CA GLU A 127 7.01 10.82 -17.47
C GLU A 127 5.80 11.24 -16.61
N HIS A 128 5.11 12.33 -16.97
CA HIS A 128 3.95 12.83 -16.23
C HIS A 128 2.70 11.93 -16.37
N ASP A 129 2.61 11.21 -17.47
CA ASP A 129 1.49 10.32 -17.81
C ASP A 129 1.64 8.93 -17.21
N VAL A 130 2.84 8.60 -16.70
CA VAL A 130 3.15 7.33 -16.10
C VAL A 130 3.07 7.44 -14.57
N LYS A 131 2.47 6.44 -13.91
CA LYS A 131 2.47 6.32 -12.45
C LYS A 131 2.97 4.95 -12.02
N PHE A 132 3.74 4.90 -10.94
CA PHE A 132 4.25 3.64 -10.42
C PHE A 132 3.41 3.16 -9.23
N ARG A 133 3.12 1.86 -9.18
CA ARG A 133 2.26 1.26 -8.16
C ARG A 133 2.90 0.00 -7.61
N TYR A 134 2.98 -0.08 -6.29
CA TYR A 134 3.54 -1.22 -5.57
C TYR A 134 2.43 -1.95 -4.81
N ILE A 135 1.98 -3.08 -5.33
CA ILE A 135 0.86 -3.83 -4.78
C ILE A 135 1.33 -4.76 -3.68
N ILE A 136 0.67 -4.71 -2.53
CA ILE A 136 0.96 -5.55 -1.35
C ILE A 136 -0.33 -6.09 -0.75
N HIS A 137 -0.22 -7.18 0.01
CA HIS A 137 -1.36 -7.69 0.80
C HIS A 137 -1.62 -6.88 2.06
N TYR A 138 -0.55 -6.43 2.74
CA TYR A 138 -0.66 -5.77 4.05
C TYR A 138 0.37 -4.67 4.21
N GLU A 139 -0.04 -3.53 4.79
CA GLU A 139 0.89 -2.43 5.09
C GLU A 139 2.01 -2.86 6.06
N ASP A 140 1.75 -3.83 6.93
CA ASP A 140 2.74 -4.33 7.90
C ASP A 140 3.88 -5.11 7.26
N ALA A 141 3.73 -5.54 6.00
CA ALA A 141 4.83 -6.13 5.24
C ALA A 141 5.91 -5.08 4.92
N LEU A 142 5.57 -3.80 4.85
CA LEU A 142 6.50 -2.71 4.61
C LEU A 142 7.31 -2.40 5.87
N ASP A 143 8.63 -2.33 5.74
CA ASP A 143 9.48 -1.75 6.78
C ASP A 143 9.26 -0.23 6.90
N LYS A 144 9.86 0.39 7.93
CA LYS A 144 9.71 1.84 8.18
C LYS A 144 10.20 2.69 7.00
N SER A 145 11.30 2.31 6.37
CA SER A 145 11.91 3.05 5.26
C SER A 145 11.08 2.93 3.98
N SER A 146 10.56 1.74 3.68
CA SER A 146 9.62 1.47 2.60
C SER A 146 8.35 2.31 2.72
N LYS A 147 7.78 2.41 3.92
CA LYS A 147 6.59 3.22 4.18
C LYS A 147 6.84 4.70 3.89
N ILE A 148 8.02 5.23 4.23
CA ILE A 148 8.38 6.62 3.97
C ILE A 148 8.46 6.86 2.46
N ILE A 149 9.21 6.01 1.75
CA ILE A 149 9.40 6.14 0.29
C ILE A 149 8.07 6.13 -0.46
N LEU A 150 7.12 5.26 -0.05
CA LEU A 150 5.85 5.08 -0.75
C LEU A 150 4.72 6.01 -0.26
N LYS A 151 4.91 6.76 0.84
CA LYS A 151 3.90 7.73 1.34
C LYS A 151 4.01 9.10 0.70
N ASP A 152 5.23 9.53 0.39
CA ASP A 152 5.48 10.92 -0.01
C ASP A 152 5.59 11.11 -1.53
N ASP A 153 5.16 10.12 -2.32
CA ASP A 153 5.30 10.10 -3.79
C ASP A 153 6.70 10.41 -4.30
N TYR A 154 7.73 10.21 -3.47
CA TYR A 154 9.09 10.66 -3.73
C TYR A 154 9.62 10.18 -5.09
N TYR A 155 9.16 8.99 -5.51
CA TYR A 155 9.50 8.33 -6.76
C TYR A 155 8.33 8.19 -7.72
N ASN A 156 7.28 9.03 -7.60
CA ASN A 156 6.01 8.85 -8.31
C ASN A 156 5.41 7.43 -8.10
N CYS A 157 5.73 6.84 -6.95
CA CYS A 157 5.46 5.45 -6.59
C CYS A 157 4.62 5.40 -5.31
N ARG A 158 3.43 4.80 -5.42
CA ARG A 158 2.50 4.59 -4.29
C ARG A 158 2.27 3.11 -4.06
N TYR A 159 2.17 2.70 -2.80
CA TYR A 159 1.66 1.37 -2.52
C TYR A 159 0.13 1.34 -2.64
N VAL A 160 -0.39 0.19 -3.06
CA VAL A 160 -1.82 -0.10 -3.06
C VAL A 160 -2.02 -1.43 -2.38
N ILE A 161 -2.93 -1.48 -1.42
CA ILE A 161 -3.24 -2.73 -0.76
C ILE A 161 -4.41 -3.40 -1.49
N ILE A 162 -4.24 -4.66 -1.87
CA ILE A 162 -5.26 -5.50 -2.50
C ILE A 162 -5.48 -6.72 -1.62
#